data_AF-A0A6J3C6C3-F1
#
_entry.id   AF-A0A6J3C6C3-F1
#
_cell.length_a   1.000
_cell.length_b   1.000
_cell.length_c   1.000
_cell.angle_alpha   90.00
_cell.angle_beta   90.00
_cell.angle_gamma   90.00
#
_symmetry.space_group_name_H-M   'P 1'
#
loop_
_entity.id
_entity.type
_entity.pdbx_description
1 polymer ?
#
loop_
_entity_poly.entity_id
_entity_poly.type
_entity_poly.pdbx_seq_one_letter_code
_entity_poly.pdbx_strand_id
1 'polypeptide(L)'
;MLRLYGLICVYIILGICKIYNAEVDTPVTFTFKEYQYKDSPKNEMTFREFETACEQSSACSHLNGLQRTRCVRECVSPSCYRDLYQADQNYLTQSTYLLYFS
;
A
#
# COMPACT_ATOMS: atom_id res chain seq x y z
N MET A 1 43.62 15.11 -32.93
CA MET A 1 43.13 13.91 -32.20
C MET A 1 42.36 14.23 -30.93
N LEU A 2 42.90 15.02 -29.98
CA LEU A 2 42.22 15.35 -28.71
C LEU A 2 40.86 16.09 -28.86
N ARG A 3 40.75 17.01 -29.82
CA ARG A 3 39.49 17.74 -30.10
C ARG A 3 38.39 16.84 -30.68
N LEU A 4 38.76 15.85 -31.50
CA LEU A 4 37.82 14.89 -32.08
C LEU A 4 37.26 13.96 -31.00
N TYR A 5 38.13 13.53 -30.08
CA TYR A 5 37.73 12.71 -28.93
C TYR A 5 36.77 13.45 -27.98
N GLY A 6 37.01 14.74 -27.75
CA GLY A 6 36.10 15.60 -26.97
C GLY A 6 34.69 15.70 -27.59
N LEU A 7 34.60 15.87 -28.91
CA LEU A 7 33.32 15.91 -29.62
C LEU A 7 32.59 14.57 -29.54
N ILE A 8 33.31 13.45 -29.71
CA ILE A 8 32.74 12.10 -29.60
C ILE A 8 32.19 11.85 -28.19
N CYS A 9 32.91 12.23 -27.14
CA CYS A 9 32.42 12.11 -25.76
C CYS A 9 31.14 12.92 -25.52
N VAL A 10 31.05 14.15 -26.04
CA VAL A 10 29.85 14.98 -25.91
C VAL A 10 28.65 14.33 -26.60
N TYR A 11 28.82 13.79 -27.81
CA TYR A 11 27.75 13.07 -28.51
C TYR A 11 27.26 11.83 -27.76
N ILE A 12 28.17 11.07 -27.16
CA ILE A 12 27.84 9.88 -26.37
C ILE A 12 27.08 10.28 -25.10
N ILE A 13 27.53 11.32 -24.39
CA ILE A 13 26.86 11.83 -23.18
C ILE A 13 25.44 12.30 -23.50
N LEU A 14 25.25 13.06 -24.59
CA LEU A 14 23.94 13.53 -25.02
C LEU A 14 22.98 12.38 -25.38
N GLY A 15 23.49 11.34 -26.05
CA GLY A 15 22.70 10.15 -26.37
C GLY A 15 22.26 9.38 -25.12
N ILE A 16 23.17 9.20 -24.17
CA ILE A 16 22.90 8.52 -22.90
C ILE A 16 21.89 9.32 -22.05
N CYS A 17 22.03 10.64 -21.97
CA CYS A 17 21.06 11.50 -21.27
C CYS A 17 19.65 11.37 -21.85
N LYS A 18 19.48 11.22 -23.17
CA LYS A 18 18.15 11.02 -23.78
C LYS A 18 17.52 9.69 -23.38
N ILE A 19 18.31 8.63 -23.22
CA ILE A 19 17.84 7.30 -22.84
C ILE A 19 17.38 7.29 -21.37
N TYR A 20 18.11 7.95 -20.47
CA TYR A 20 17.74 8.00 -19.05
C TYR A 20 16.48 8.82 -18.77
N ASN A 21 16.15 9.81 -19.59
CA ASN A 21 14.95 10.63 -19.41
C ASN A 21 13.68 9.97 -20.01
N ALA A 22 13.76 8.73 -20.50
CA ALA A 22 12.62 8.00 -21.05
C ALA A 22 11.88 7.15 -20.00
N GLU A 23 11.98 7.49 -18.72
CA GLU A 23 11.09 6.95 -17.70
C GLU A 23 9.73 7.63 -17.87
N VAL A 24 8.88 7.00 -18.66
CA VAL A 24 7.49 7.40 -18.86
C VAL A 24 6.77 7.20 -17.54
N ASP A 25 6.61 8.29 -16.80
CA ASP A 25 5.73 8.39 -15.66
C ASP A 25 4.28 8.38 -16.17
N THR A 26 3.79 7.19 -16.58
CA THR A 26 2.37 7.03 -16.89
C THR A 26 1.61 7.18 -15.59
N PRO A 27 0.71 8.17 -15.46
CA PRO A 27 -0.06 8.34 -14.23
C PRO A 27 -0.93 7.09 -14.02
N VAL A 28 -0.55 6.26 -13.05
CA VAL A 28 -1.33 5.11 -12.64
C VAL A 28 -2.57 5.65 -11.94
N THR A 29 -3.73 5.54 -12.59
CA THR A 29 -4.99 5.93 -11.98
C THR A 29 -5.38 4.87 -10.96
N PHE A 30 -5.22 5.18 -9.68
CA PHE A 30 -5.62 4.28 -8.60
C PHE A 30 -7.15 4.28 -8.49
N THR A 31 -7.79 3.19 -8.93
CA THR A 31 -9.23 3.01 -8.78
C THR A 31 -9.52 2.29 -7.47
N PHE A 32 -10.09 2.99 -6.49
CA PHE A 32 -10.58 2.37 -5.27
C PHE A 32 -11.84 1.54 -5.58
N LYS A 33 -11.90 0.29 -5.10
CA LYS A 33 -13.13 -0.50 -5.17
C LYS A 33 -14.13 0.07 -4.16
N GLU A 34 -15.22 0.63 -4.67
CA GLU A 34 -16.31 1.12 -3.84
C GLU A 34 -17.22 -0.07 -3.50
N TYR A 35 -17.16 -0.53 -2.25
CA TYR A 35 -18.06 -1.56 -1.76
C TYR A 35 -19.38 -0.91 -1.37
N GLN A 36 -20.51 -1.48 -1.82
CA GLN A 36 -21.84 -1.05 -1.42
C GLN A 36 -22.06 -1.37 0.06
N TYR A 37 -21.56 -0.52 0.96
CA TYR A 37 -21.82 -0.63 2.38
C TYR A 37 -23.24 -0.13 2.64
N LYS A 38 -24.17 -1.06 2.83
CA LYS A 38 -25.54 -0.71 3.21
C LYS A 38 -25.50 -0.32 4.70
N ASP A 39 -25.37 0.98 4.96
CA ASP A 39 -25.42 1.56 6.30
C ASP A 39 -26.75 1.19 6.98
N SER A 40 -26.73 0.13 7.76
CA SER A 40 -27.84 -0.26 8.63
C SER A 40 -27.30 -0.28 10.06
N PRO A 41 -27.96 0.37 11.03
CA PRO A 41 -27.54 0.38 12.43
C PRO A 41 -27.32 -1.02 13.01
N LYS A 42 -28.05 -2.02 12.48
CA LYS A 42 -27.90 -3.43 12.86
C LYS A 42 -26.57 -4.03 12.39
N ASN A 43 -26.10 -3.67 11.20
CA ASN A 43 -24.84 -4.18 10.66
C ASN A 43 -23.64 -3.59 11.41
N GLU A 44 -23.71 -2.33 11.80
CA GLU A 44 -22.63 -1.70 12.59
C GLU A 44 -22.52 -2.32 13.99
N MET A 45 -23.64 -2.53 14.68
CA MET A 45 -23.65 -3.14 16.01
C MET A 45 -23.06 -4.55 15.97
N THR A 46 -23.50 -5.38 15.01
CA THR A 46 -22.96 -6.72 14.83
C THR A 46 -21.47 -6.71 14.48
N PHE A 47 -21.02 -5.76 13.64
CA PHE A 47 -19.60 -5.64 13.32
C PHE A 47 -18.75 -5.31 14.55
N ARG A 48 -19.22 -4.38 15.40
CA ARG A 48 -18.54 -4.04 16.67
C ARG A 48 -18.47 -5.21 17.64
N GLU A 49 -19.50 -6.05 17.69
CA GLU A 49 -19.49 -7.28 18.50
C GLU A 49 -18.42 -8.26 18.01
N PHE A 50 -18.30 -8.46 16.69
CA PHE A 50 -17.26 -9.30 16.11
C PHE A 50 -15.84 -8.75 16.36
N GLU A 51 -15.64 -7.44 16.23
CA GLU A 51 -14.36 -6.81 16.57
C GLU A 51 -13.99 -7.05 18.03
N THR A 52 -14.94 -6.86 18.95
CA THR A 52 -14.73 -7.06 20.38
C THR A 52 -14.40 -8.52 20.71
N ALA A 53 -15.10 -9.47 20.08
CA ALA A 53 -14.83 -10.90 20.25
C ALA A 53 -13.42 -11.28 19.75
N CYS A 54 -13.00 -10.73 18.61
CA CYS A 54 -11.65 -10.93 18.07
C CYS A 54 -10.56 -10.30 18.95
N GLU A 55 -10.81 -9.11 19.53
CA GLU A 55 -9.88 -8.48 20.47
C GLU A 55 -9.67 -9.29 21.75
N GLN A 56 -10.74 -9.90 22.26
CA GLN A 56 -10.70 -10.72 23.47
C GLN A 56 -10.24 -12.15 23.22
N SER A 57 -10.15 -12.58 21.96
CA SER A 57 -9.65 -13.91 21.60
C SER A 57 -8.23 -14.13 22.10
N SER A 58 -7.90 -15.36 22.51
CA SER A 58 -6.54 -15.72 22.93
C SER A 58 -5.49 -15.52 21.82
N ALA A 59 -5.93 -15.52 20.56
CA ALA A 59 -5.08 -15.30 19.39
C ALA A 59 -4.61 -13.85 19.25
N CYS A 60 -5.42 -12.86 19.62
CA CYS A 60 -5.08 -11.44 19.44
C CYS A 60 -4.86 -10.67 20.76
N SER A 61 -5.39 -11.16 21.89
CA SER A 61 -5.37 -10.43 23.17
C SER A 61 -3.97 -10.20 23.74
N HIS A 62 -3.01 -11.06 23.41
CA HIS A 62 -1.62 -10.95 23.85
C HIS A 62 -0.77 -10.03 22.96
N LEU A 63 -1.28 -9.65 21.79
CA LEU A 63 -0.59 -8.77 20.85
C LEU A 63 -0.86 -7.31 21.21
N ASN A 64 0.05 -6.42 20.81
CA ASN A 64 -0.08 -4.98 21.04
C ASN A 64 0.19 -4.17 19.78
N GLY A 65 -0.29 -2.92 19.76
CA GLY A 65 -0.08 -1.97 18.67
C GLY A 65 -0.55 -2.51 17.31
N LEU A 66 0.25 -2.28 16.27
CA LEU A 66 -0.08 -2.64 14.88
C LEU A 66 -0.32 -4.15 14.68
N GLN A 67 0.38 -5.00 15.42
CA GLN A 67 0.21 -6.45 15.32
C GLN A 67 -1.15 -6.90 15.86
N ARG A 68 -1.63 -6.27 16.95
CA ARG A 68 -2.98 -6.51 17.47
C ARG A 68 -4.03 -6.07 16.44
N THR A 69 -3.90 -4.86 15.90
CA THR A 69 -4.82 -4.35 14.88
C THR A 69 -4.86 -5.25 13.65
N ARG A 70 -3.71 -5.78 13.23
CA ARG A 70 -3.62 -6.74 12.13
C ARG A 70 -4.41 -8.02 12.44
N CYS A 71 -4.12 -8.63 13.58
CA CYS A 71 -4.76 -9.88 14.01
C CYS A 71 -6.28 -9.74 14.10
N VAL A 72 -6.77 -8.65 14.69
CA VAL A 72 -8.21 -8.41 14.84
C VAL A 72 -8.88 -8.23 13.48
N ARG A 73 -8.30 -7.43 12.57
CA ARG A 73 -8.87 -7.23 11.22
C ARG A 73 -8.90 -8.51 10.39
N GLU A 74 -7.86 -9.35 10.50
CA GLU A 74 -7.81 -10.66 9.85
C GLU A 74 -8.85 -11.62 10.47
N CYS A 75 -9.01 -11.61 11.79
CA CYS A 75 -9.99 -12.41 12.52
C CYS A 75 -11.44 -12.07 12.13
N VAL A 76 -11.77 -10.78 11.99
CA VAL A 76 -13.12 -10.33 11.65
C VAL A 76 -13.52 -10.77 10.24
N SER A 77 -12.59 -10.73 9.27
CA SER A 77 -12.83 -11.24 7.92
C SER A 77 -11.54 -11.59 7.19
N PRO A 78 -11.14 -12.89 7.16
CA PRO A 78 -9.89 -13.31 6.54
C PRO A 78 -9.81 -13.07 5.03
N SER A 79 -10.94 -13.16 4.32
CA SER A 79 -11.00 -12.89 2.88
C SER A 79 -10.83 -11.41 2.57
N CYS A 80 -11.62 -10.55 3.23
CA CYS A 80 -11.55 -9.11 3.07
C CYS A 80 -10.17 -8.57 3.47
N TYR A 81 -9.61 -9.07 4.57
CA TYR A 81 -8.28 -8.68 5.02
C TYR A 81 -7.20 -8.98 3.97
N ARG A 82 -7.24 -10.16 3.33
CA ARG A 82 -6.33 -10.50 2.24
C ARG A 82 -6.54 -9.63 1.01
N ASP A 83 -7.79 -9.46 0.57
CA ASP A 83 -8.07 -8.66 -0.62
C ASP A 83 -7.65 -7.19 -0.46
N LEU A 84 -7.71 -6.65 0.76
CA LEU A 84 -7.31 -5.27 1.06
C LEU A 84 -5.82 -5.10 1.33
N TYR A 85 -5.19 -6.04 2.04
CA TYR A 85 -3.83 -5.85 2.60
C TYR A 85 -2.77 -6.81 2.06
N GLN A 86 -3.13 -7.82 1.25
CA GLN A 86 -2.18 -8.80 0.71
C GLN A 86 -1.23 -8.16 -0.32
N ALA A 87 -1.70 -7.16 -1.08
CA ALA A 87 -0.84 -6.37 -1.96
C ALA A 87 0.14 -5.50 -1.14
N ASP A 88 -0.37 -4.84 -0.10
CA ASP A 88 0.40 -3.91 0.72
C ASP A 88 1.43 -4.56 1.64
N GLN A 89 1.33 -5.87 1.92
CA GLN A 89 2.34 -6.57 2.73
C GLN A 89 3.77 -6.43 2.19
N ASN A 90 3.93 -6.21 0.88
CA ASN A 90 5.21 -5.92 0.23
C ASN A 90 5.55 -4.41 0.19
N TYR A 91 4.57 -3.53 0.43
CA TYR A 91 4.67 -2.06 0.41
C TYR A 91 4.50 -1.42 1.80
N LEU A 92 4.55 -2.21 2.89
CA LEU A 92 4.41 -1.73 4.28
C LEU A 92 5.52 -0.75 4.73
N THR A 93 6.52 -0.47 3.89
CA THR A 93 7.43 0.66 4.08
C THR A 93 6.93 1.97 3.49
N GLN A 94 5.85 1.99 2.68
CA GLN A 94 5.45 3.17 1.92
C GLN A 94 4.07 3.71 2.32
N SER A 95 3.12 2.85 2.70
CA SER A 95 1.76 3.31 3.03
C SER A 95 1.63 3.95 4.43
N THR A 96 2.57 3.68 5.36
CA THR A 96 2.62 4.39 6.66
C THR A 96 3.02 5.86 6.49
N TYR A 97 3.73 6.22 5.42
CA TYR A 97 4.11 7.62 5.14
C TYR A 97 2.93 8.47 4.65
N LEU A 98 1.94 7.89 3.96
CA LEU A 98 0.81 8.64 3.41
C LEU A 98 -0.30 8.93 4.44
N LEU A 99 -0.48 8.07 5.45
CA LEU A 99 -1.45 8.32 6.53
C LEU A 99 -0.91 9.25 7.64
N TYR A 100 0.39 9.56 7.65
CA TYR A 100 0.98 10.54 8.58
C TYR A 100 1.09 11.96 7.99
N PHE A 101 0.74 12.16 6.72
CA PHE A 101 0.89 13.43 5.99
C PHE A 101 -0.44 14.01 5.45
N SER A 102 -1.57 13.68 6.07
CA SER A 102 -2.87 14.33 5.83
C SER A 102 -3.52 14.76 7.12
#